data_AF-A0A7W0WEC4-F1
#
_entry.id   AF-A0A7W0WEC4-F1
#
_cell.length_a   1.000
_cell.length_b   1.000
_cell.length_c   1.000
_cell.angle_alpha   90.00
_cell.angle_beta   90.00
_cell.angle_gamma   90.00
#
_symmetry.space_group_name_H-M   'P 1'
#
loop_
_entity.id
_entity.type
_entity.pdbx_description
1 polymer ?
#
loop_
_entity_poly.entity_id
_entity_poly.type
_entity_poly.pdbx_seq_one_letter_code
_entity_poly.pdbx_strand_id
1 'polypeptide(L)'
;MITQSGLGDYLLDAVSMGASDLHVTAGLPPMVRISGKVEPLDYPTLTTNATRDLIYDLLSNDQRQRLENEWELDFSYALPRSARFRVNVYFQRGALGAAFRTVPSEIKSISDLGLPKAVEELTEKPRGLVLVTGPTGSGKSTSLASMIDKINETRHEHIMSVEDPIEFLHEQA
;
A
#
# COMPACT_ATOMS: atom_id res chain seq x y z
N MET A 1 15.41 -26.15 11.52
CA MET A 1 14.42 -25.83 12.58
C MET A 1 13.58 -24.71 11.99
N ILE A 2 12.45 -25.03 11.37
CA ILE A 2 11.65 -24.06 10.62
C ILE A 2 10.89 -23.25 11.69
N THR A 3 11.36 -22.04 11.98
CA THR A 3 10.60 -21.04 12.72
C THR A 3 9.24 -20.92 12.05
N GLN A 4 8.15 -21.03 12.80
CA GLN A 4 6.82 -20.66 12.30
C GLN A 4 6.93 -19.22 11.79
N SER A 5 6.95 -19.07 10.47
CA SER A 5 7.11 -17.80 9.81
C SER A 5 5.75 -17.14 9.77
N GLY A 6 5.67 -15.92 10.29
CA GLY A 6 4.44 -15.14 10.31
C GLY A 6 4.26 -14.39 8.99
N LEU A 7 3.09 -13.76 8.82
CA LEU A 7 2.84 -12.87 7.69
C LEU A 7 3.92 -11.78 7.53
N GLY A 8 4.49 -11.31 8.66
CA GLY A 8 5.58 -10.35 8.65
C GLY A 8 6.79 -10.82 7.84
N ASP A 9 7.15 -12.10 7.92
CA ASP A 9 8.28 -12.66 7.17
C ASP A 9 8.00 -12.66 5.67
N TYR A 10 6.78 -13.02 5.25
CA TYR A 10 6.38 -12.98 3.84
C TYR A 10 6.43 -11.57 3.27
N LEU A 11 6.00 -10.58 4.06
CA LEU A 11 6.03 -9.17 3.68
C LEU A 11 7.46 -8.64 3.61
N LEU A 12 8.33 -9.01 4.56
CA LEU A 12 9.76 -8.65 4.54
C LEU A 12 10.47 -9.23 3.31
N ASP A 13 10.24 -10.51 3.01
CA ASP A 13 10.81 -11.15 1.83
C ASP A 13 10.33 -10.49 0.55
N ALA A 14 9.03 -10.23 0.41
CA ALA A 14 8.45 -9.54 -0.73
C ALA A 14 9.11 -8.16 -0.95
N VAL A 15 9.31 -7.38 0.11
CA VAL A 15 10.00 -6.08 0.05
C VAL A 15 11.47 -6.25 -0.35
N SER A 16 12.19 -7.19 0.25
CA SER A 16 13.60 -7.44 -0.03
C SER A 16 13.85 -7.86 -1.49
N MET A 17 12.88 -8.54 -2.11
CA MET A 17 12.91 -8.96 -3.50
C MET A 17 12.43 -7.88 -4.48
N GLY A 18 12.00 -6.70 -3.97
CA GLY A 18 11.45 -5.63 -4.80
C GLY A 18 10.11 -5.99 -5.45
N ALA A 19 9.31 -6.83 -4.80
CA ALA A 19 8.00 -7.24 -5.30
C ALA A 19 6.99 -6.08 -5.25
N SER A 20 6.17 -5.97 -6.30
CA SER A 20 5.08 -5.00 -6.37
C SER A 20 3.87 -5.43 -5.55
N ASP A 21 3.62 -6.74 -5.49
CA ASP A 21 2.48 -7.32 -4.79
C ASP A 21 2.89 -8.64 -4.09
N LEU A 22 2.34 -8.90 -2.91
CA LEU A 22 2.30 -10.21 -2.26
C LEU A 22 0.84 -10.70 -2.29
N HIS A 23 0.63 -11.97 -2.61
CA HIS A 23 -0.66 -12.63 -2.64
C HIS A 23 -0.67 -13.81 -1.66
N VAL A 24 -1.67 -13.84 -0.80
CA VAL A 24 -1.89 -14.89 0.20
C VAL A 24 -3.24 -15.54 -0.11
N THR A 25 -3.23 -16.83 -0.43
CA THR A 25 -4.45 -17.56 -0.78
C THR A 25 -4.33 -19.05 -0.41
N ALA A 26 -5.44 -19.67 -0.06
CA ALA A 26 -5.47 -21.09 0.30
C ALA A 26 -5.15 -21.98 -0.90
N GLY A 27 -4.35 -23.02 -0.67
CA GLY A 27 -3.96 -24.02 -1.68
C GLY A 27 -2.73 -23.66 -2.50
N LEU A 28 -2.11 -22.50 -2.25
CA LEU A 28 -0.82 -22.10 -2.82
C LEU A 28 0.14 -21.66 -1.71
N PRO A 29 1.46 -21.72 -1.94
CA PRO A 29 2.39 -20.94 -1.11
C PRO A 29 2.11 -19.44 -1.26
N PRO A 30 2.61 -18.56 -0.37
CA PRO A 30 2.63 -17.12 -0.60
C PRO A 30 3.26 -16.81 -1.96
N MET A 31 2.59 -16.00 -2.78
CA MET A 31 3.04 -15.68 -4.13
C MET A 31 3.42 -14.21 -4.21
N VAL A 32 4.52 -13.87 -4.88
CA VAL A 32 4.95 -12.48 -5.10
C VAL A 32 4.89 -12.12 -6.57
N ARG A 33 4.63 -10.84 -6.86
CA ARG A 33 4.76 -10.28 -8.20
C ARG A 33 6.05 -9.49 -8.33
N ILE A 34 6.95 -9.94 -9.20
CA ILE A 34 8.22 -9.25 -9.49
C ILE A 34 8.28 -9.00 -11.00
N SER A 35 8.46 -7.73 -11.38
CA SER A 35 8.50 -7.32 -12.80
C SER A 35 7.32 -7.87 -13.63
N GLY A 36 6.12 -7.90 -13.03
CA GLY A 36 4.89 -8.37 -13.65
C GLY A 36 4.64 -9.88 -13.60
N LYS A 37 5.65 -10.70 -13.28
CA LYS A 37 5.53 -12.16 -13.18
C LYS A 37 5.17 -12.56 -11.75
N VAL A 38 4.31 -13.57 -11.62
CA VAL A 38 3.89 -14.12 -10.32
C VAL A 38 4.67 -15.40 -10.04
N GLU A 39 5.39 -15.42 -8.92
CA GLU A 39 6.31 -16.50 -8.55
C GLU A 39 6.07 -16.88 -7.07
N PRO A 40 6.23 -18.16 -6.70
CA PRO A 40 6.06 -18.60 -5.31
C PRO A 40 7.27 -18.18 -4.46
N LEU A 41 7.02 -17.80 -3.20
CA LEU A 41 8.07 -17.76 -2.18
C LEU A 41 8.36 -19.18 -1.67
N ASP A 42 9.56 -19.38 -1.10
CA ASP A 42 10.01 -20.66 -0.56
C ASP A 42 9.39 -20.96 0.82
N TYR A 43 8.06 -21.10 0.85
CA TYR A 43 7.27 -21.43 2.02
C TYR A 43 6.29 -22.57 1.72
N PRO A 44 5.81 -23.28 2.76
CA PRO A 44 4.78 -24.29 2.58
C PRO A 44 3.49 -23.73 1.98
N THR A 45 2.75 -24.60 1.30
CA THR A 45 1.40 -24.29 0.82
C THR A 45 0.48 -23.92 1.97
N LEU A 46 -0.21 -22.78 1.84
CA LEU A 46 -1.14 -22.29 2.84
C LEU A 46 -2.43 -23.10 2.84
N THR A 47 -2.87 -23.51 4.02
CA THR A 47 -4.20 -24.13 4.20
C THR A 47 -5.27 -23.04 4.35
N THR A 48 -6.54 -23.41 4.22
CA THR A 48 -7.67 -22.49 4.47
C THR A 48 -7.64 -21.91 5.87
N ASN A 49 -7.31 -22.71 6.88
CA ASN A 49 -7.23 -22.25 8.26
C ASN A 49 -6.03 -21.32 8.45
N ALA A 50 -4.84 -21.72 7.98
CA ALA A 50 -3.64 -20.87 8.08
C ALA A 50 -3.84 -19.51 7.37
N THR A 51 -4.48 -19.50 6.20
CA THR A 51 -4.80 -18.26 5.48
C THR A 51 -5.76 -17.37 6.26
N ARG A 52 -6.81 -17.96 6.87
CA ARG A 52 -7.74 -17.23 7.72
C ARG A 52 -7.02 -16.63 8.92
N ASP A 53 -6.20 -17.41 9.62
CA ASP A 53 -5.50 -16.97 10.82
C ASP A 53 -4.56 -15.79 10.49
N LEU A 54 -3.75 -15.92 9.44
CA LEU A 54 -2.86 -14.84 8.96
C LEU A 54 -3.61 -13.55 8.63
N ILE A 55 -4.77 -13.66 7.97
CA ILE A 55 -5.57 -12.50 7.57
C ILE A 55 -6.25 -11.89 8.79
N TYR A 56 -6.86 -12.69 9.66
CA TYR A 56 -7.61 -12.17 10.81
C TYR A 56 -6.68 -11.50 11.82
N ASP A 57 -5.44 -11.98 11.98
CA ASP A 57 -4.42 -11.36 12.83
C ASP A 57 -4.06 -9.92 12.40
N LEU A 58 -4.32 -9.54 11.14
CA LEU A 58 -4.15 -8.17 10.66
C LEU A 58 -5.30 -7.24 11.01
N LEU A 59 -6.51 -7.79 11.15
CA LEU A 59 -7.74 -7.01 11.13
C LEU A 59 -8.17 -6.63 12.55
N SER A 60 -8.56 -5.37 12.73
CA SER A 60 -9.32 -4.95 13.90
C SER A 60 -10.70 -5.63 13.96
N ASN A 61 -11.36 -5.62 15.12
CA ASN A 61 -12.69 -6.21 15.26
C ASN A 61 -13.71 -5.57 14.29
N ASP A 62 -13.66 -4.25 14.11
CA ASP A 62 -14.55 -3.54 13.19
C ASP A 62 -14.27 -3.94 11.73
N GLN A 63 -13.00 -4.08 11.37
CA GLN A 63 -12.58 -4.54 10.04
C GLN A 63 -13.02 -5.99 9.78
N ARG A 64 -12.91 -6.89 10.76
CA ARG A 64 -13.41 -8.27 10.66
C ARG A 64 -14.91 -8.29 10.41
N GLN A 65 -15.67 -7.50 11.18
CA GLN A 65 -17.12 -7.40 11.01
C GLN A 65 -17.49 -6.86 9.61
N ARG A 66 -16.79 -5.85 9.11
CA ARG A 66 -17.00 -5.33 7.75
C ARG A 66 -16.70 -6.39 6.71
N LEU A 67 -15.55 -7.08 6.79
CA LEU A 67 -15.18 -8.15 5.87
C LEU A 67 -16.23 -9.28 5.86
N GLU A 68 -16.76 -9.68 7.02
CA GLU A 68 -17.77 -10.74 7.11
C GLU A 68 -19.12 -10.33 6.50
N ASN A 69 -19.46 -9.05 6.53
CA ASN A 69 -20.71 -8.51 5.96
C ASN A 69 -20.59 -8.15 4.47
N GLU A 70 -19.47 -7.56 4.05
CA GLU A 70 -19.23 -7.00 2.72
C GLU A 70 -18.45 -7.95 1.79
N TRP A 71 -17.85 -9.00 2.36
CA TRP A 71 -17.02 -10.01 1.68
C TRP A 71 -15.71 -9.51 1.06
N GLU A 72 -15.43 -8.22 1.16
CA GLU A 72 -14.15 -7.61 0.83
C GLU A 72 -13.83 -6.45 1.78
N LEU A 73 -12.56 -6.07 1.85
CA LEU A 73 -12.08 -4.95 2.63
C LEU A 73 -10.76 -4.42 2.08
N ASP A 74 -10.72 -3.12 1.75
CA ASP A 74 -9.48 -2.38 1.50
C ASP A 74 -9.04 -1.60 2.76
N PHE A 75 -7.75 -1.62 3.07
CA PHE A 75 -7.13 -0.80 4.11
C PHE A 75 -5.62 -0.64 3.90
N SER A 76 -4.97 0.25 4.65
CA SER A 76 -3.50 0.36 4.66
C SER A 76 -2.91 -0.36 5.87
N TYR A 77 -1.81 -1.08 5.64
CA TYR A 77 -1.03 -1.77 6.67
C TYR A 77 0.41 -1.28 6.66
N ALA A 78 0.96 -0.98 7.82
CA ALA A 78 2.36 -0.55 7.97
C ALA A 78 3.16 -1.66 8.64
N LEU A 79 4.17 -2.18 7.95
CA LEU A 79 5.16 -3.06 8.55
C LEU A 79 6.26 -2.19 9.19
N PRO A 80 6.42 -2.21 10.52
CA PRO A 80 7.33 -1.30 11.20
C PRO A 80 8.75 -1.32 10.63
N ARG A 81 9.29 -0.12 10.35
CA ARG A 81 10.65 0.09 9.83
C ARG A 81 10.97 -0.59 8.48
N SER A 82 9.96 -1.05 7.74
CA SER A 82 10.15 -1.70 6.45
C SER A 82 9.37 -0.99 5.36
N ALA A 83 8.09 -1.32 5.18
CA ALA A 83 7.27 -0.78 4.10
C ALA A 83 5.81 -0.62 4.51
N ARG A 84 5.06 0.13 3.72
CA ARG A 84 3.61 0.21 3.81
C ARG A 84 2.97 -0.57 2.66
N PHE A 85 1.77 -1.06 2.91
CA PHE A 85 1.02 -1.84 1.97
C PHE A 85 -0.41 -1.32 1.89
N ARG A 86 -0.94 -1.26 0.68
CA ARG A 86 -2.38 -1.26 0.48
C ARG A 86 -2.83 -2.71 0.43
N VAL A 87 -3.70 -3.08 1.35
CA VAL A 87 -4.18 -4.45 1.52
C VAL A 87 -5.62 -4.51 1.05
N ASN A 88 -5.92 -5.47 0.19
CA ASN A 88 -7.28 -5.87 -0.13
C ASN A 88 -7.46 -7.32 0.33
N VAL A 89 -8.46 -7.56 1.17
CA VAL A 89 -8.86 -8.87 1.67
C VAL A 89 -10.21 -9.22 1.08
N TYR A 90 -10.42 -10.47 0.68
CA TYR A 90 -11.64 -10.90 0.00
C TYR A 90 -11.93 -12.38 0.21
N PHE A 91 -13.18 -12.78 0.00
CA PHE A 91 -13.57 -14.19 -0.08
C PHE A 91 -13.48 -14.72 -1.52
N GLN A 92 -12.85 -15.87 -1.68
CA GLN A 92 -12.71 -16.61 -2.94
C GLN A 92 -13.01 -18.09 -2.71
N ARG A 93 -14.01 -18.64 -3.42
CA ARG A 93 -14.35 -20.09 -3.39
C ARG A 93 -14.55 -20.63 -1.97
N GLY A 94 -15.11 -19.84 -1.06
CA GLY A 94 -15.36 -20.21 0.33
C GLY A 94 -14.13 -20.14 1.25
N ALA A 95 -13.00 -19.61 0.77
CA ALA A 95 -11.80 -19.33 1.56
C ALA A 95 -11.46 -17.83 1.50
N LEU A 96 -10.65 -17.35 2.44
CA LEU A 96 -10.12 -15.99 2.40
C LEU A 96 -8.90 -15.90 1.49
N GLY A 97 -8.70 -14.73 0.92
CA GLY A 97 -7.50 -14.33 0.21
C GLY A 97 -7.15 -12.88 0.53
N ALA A 98 -5.88 -12.53 0.33
CA ALA A 98 -5.41 -11.16 0.49
C ALA A 98 -4.36 -10.82 -0.57
N ALA A 99 -4.38 -9.57 -1.02
CA ALA A 99 -3.36 -8.97 -1.86
C ALA A 99 -2.77 -7.75 -1.14
N PHE A 100 -1.46 -7.72 -1.00
CA PHE A 100 -0.69 -6.65 -0.38
C PHE A 100 0.11 -5.96 -1.47
N ARG A 101 -0.24 -4.73 -1.81
CA ARG A 101 0.53 -3.93 -2.77
C ARG A 101 1.49 -3.03 -2.02
N THR A 102 2.77 -3.13 -2.30
CA THR A 102 3.79 -2.28 -1.72
C THR A 102 3.53 -0.82 -2.10
N VAL A 103 3.51 0.05 -1.11
CA VAL A 103 3.36 1.50 -1.27
C VAL A 103 4.75 2.14 -1.24
N PRO A 104 5.14 2.93 -2.25
CA PRO A 104 6.42 3.60 -2.26
C PRO A 104 6.58 4.50 -1.02
N SER A 105 7.71 4.37 -0.31
CA SER A 105 8.04 5.19 0.86
C SER A 105 8.66 6.53 0.48
N GLU A 106 9.39 6.57 -0.62
CA GLU A 106 10.08 7.77 -1.09
C GLU A 106 9.12 8.64 -1.90
N ILE A 107 8.88 9.86 -1.44
CA ILE A 107 8.21 10.89 -2.21
C ILE A 107 9.27 11.57 -3.07
N LYS A 108 9.10 11.47 -4.40
CA LYS A 108 9.99 12.14 -5.36
C LYS A 108 9.74 13.64 -5.36
N SER A 109 10.77 14.45 -5.59
CA SER A 109 10.56 15.88 -5.80
C SER A 109 9.80 16.15 -7.11
N ILE A 110 9.21 17.35 -7.23
CA ILE A 110 8.56 17.79 -8.47
C ILE A 110 9.55 17.72 -9.65
N SER A 111 10.83 18.04 -9.42
CA SER A 111 11.89 17.95 -10.43
C SER A 111 12.25 16.51 -10.81
N ASP A 112 12.30 15.58 -9.84
CA ASP A 112 12.62 14.17 -10.11
C ASP A 112 11.54 13.47 -10.94
N LEU A 113 10.30 13.96 -10.86
CA LEU A 113 9.19 13.52 -11.71
C LEU A 113 9.23 14.14 -13.11
N GLY A 114 10.11 15.12 -13.37
CA GLY A 114 10.16 15.85 -14.63
C GLY A 114 8.92 16.71 -14.88
N LEU A 115 8.21 17.10 -13.82
CA LEU A 115 7.03 17.97 -13.94
C LEU A 115 7.48 19.39 -14.30
N PRO A 116 6.71 20.10 -15.14
CA PRO A 116 7.08 21.45 -15.55
C PRO A 116 7.03 22.42 -14.36
N LYS A 117 7.86 23.47 -14.40
CA LYS A 117 7.94 24.50 -13.36
C LYS A 117 6.58 25.10 -12.98
N ALA A 118 5.66 25.20 -13.94
CA ALA A 118 4.29 25.66 -13.68
C ALA A 118 3.57 24.86 -12.59
N VAL A 119 3.91 23.57 -12.39
CA VAL A 119 3.35 22.73 -11.31
C VAL A 119 3.92 23.13 -9.94
N GLU A 120 5.20 23.47 -9.85
CA GLU A 120 5.81 24.01 -8.63
C GLU A 120 5.20 25.37 -8.28
N GLU A 121 4.96 26.23 -9.26
CA GLU A 121 4.30 27.53 -9.04
C GLU A 121 2.85 27.39 -8.51
N LEU A 122 2.19 26.24 -8.72
CA LEU A 122 0.88 25.95 -8.10
C LEU A 122 1.02 25.72 -6.59
N THR A 123 2.14 25.16 -6.13
CA THR A 123 2.40 24.93 -4.69
C THR A 123 2.71 26.23 -3.96
N GLU A 124 2.82 27.37 -4.65
CA GLU A 124 3.04 28.71 -4.09
C GLU A 124 1.73 29.53 -3.98
N LYS A 125 0.60 29.02 -4.48
CA LYS A 125 -0.68 29.72 -4.37
C LYS A 125 -1.16 29.77 -2.91
N PRO A 126 -1.62 30.94 -2.42
CA PRO A 126 -2.10 31.07 -1.04
C PRO A 126 -3.51 30.52 -0.83
N ARG A 127 -4.27 30.30 -1.93
CA ARG A 127 -5.62 29.72 -1.94
C ARG A 127 -6.05 29.39 -3.36
N GLY A 128 -7.02 28.48 -3.47
CA GLY A 128 -7.63 28.09 -4.75
C GLY A 128 -7.99 26.62 -4.74
N LEU A 129 -8.41 26.12 -5.91
CA LEU A 129 -8.64 24.71 -6.17
C LEU A 129 -7.68 24.25 -7.26
N VAL A 130 -6.89 23.22 -6.96
CA VAL A 130 -6.01 22.55 -7.92
C VAL A 130 -6.57 21.15 -8.15
N LEU A 131 -6.77 20.78 -9.41
CA LEU A 131 -7.27 19.47 -9.81
C LEU A 131 -6.18 18.71 -10.56
N VAL A 132 -5.76 17.58 -10.02
CA VAL A 132 -4.83 16.65 -10.69
C VAL A 132 -5.65 15.50 -11.27
N THR A 133 -5.70 15.39 -12.60
CA THR A 133 -6.59 14.46 -13.31
C THR A 133 -5.81 13.51 -14.21
N GLY A 134 -6.47 12.43 -14.65
CA GLY A 134 -5.86 11.39 -15.48
C GLY A 134 -6.39 9.99 -15.18
N PRO A 135 -6.15 9.00 -16.06
CA PRO A 135 -6.60 7.62 -15.88
C PRO A 135 -5.90 6.92 -14.71
N THR A 136 -6.38 5.74 -14.32
CA THR A 136 -5.72 4.91 -13.30
C THR A 136 -4.27 4.60 -13.72
N GLY A 137 -3.33 4.70 -12.77
CA GLY A 137 -1.90 4.46 -13.04
C GLY A 137 -1.16 5.59 -13.74
N SER A 138 -1.78 6.76 -13.99
CA SER A 138 -1.11 7.88 -14.66
C SER A 138 -0.21 8.76 -13.77
N GLY A 139 0.07 8.35 -12.53
CA GLY A 139 0.93 9.11 -11.61
C GLY A 139 0.27 10.29 -10.87
N LYS A 140 -1.07 10.32 -10.77
CA LYS A 140 -1.82 11.39 -10.06
C LYS A 140 -1.41 11.51 -8.59
N SER A 141 -1.54 10.41 -7.85
CA SER A 141 -1.23 10.38 -6.42
C SER A 141 0.24 10.72 -6.18
N THR A 142 1.14 10.23 -7.04
CA THR A 142 2.57 10.57 -6.99
C THR A 142 2.82 12.06 -7.21
N SER A 143 2.16 12.68 -8.21
CA SER A 143 2.29 14.11 -8.48
C SER A 143 1.74 14.96 -7.33
N LEU A 144 0.57 14.58 -6.78
CA LEU A 144 -0.03 15.23 -5.62
C LEU A 144 0.85 15.12 -4.38
N ALA A 145 1.44 13.94 -4.13
CA ALA A 145 2.37 13.75 -3.02
C ALA A 145 3.56 14.69 -3.15
N SER A 146 4.23 14.75 -4.31
CA SER A 146 5.34 15.69 -4.52
C SER A 146 4.96 17.16 -4.31
N MET A 147 3.74 17.55 -4.70
CA MET A 147 3.24 18.90 -4.47
C MET A 147 2.98 19.19 -3.00
N ILE A 148 2.33 18.26 -2.28
CA ILE A 148 2.05 18.39 -0.85
C ILE A 148 3.36 18.42 -0.06
N ASP A 149 4.32 17.59 -0.43
CA ASP A 149 5.62 17.52 0.23
C ASP A 149 6.40 18.83 0.08
N LYS A 150 6.39 19.42 -1.13
CA LYS A 150 6.94 20.76 -1.36
C LYS A 150 6.29 21.84 -0.49
N ILE A 151 4.97 21.79 -0.30
CA ILE A 151 4.26 22.73 0.58
C ILE A 151 4.69 22.52 2.03
N ASN A 152 4.78 21.27 2.46
CA ASN A 152 5.21 20.87 3.81
C ASN A 152 6.63 21.36 4.14
N GLU A 153 7.56 21.25 3.19
CA GLU A 153 8.94 21.73 3.35
C GLU A 153 9.08 23.25 3.39
N THR A 154 8.18 23.98 2.72
CA THR A 154 8.38 25.42 2.45
C THR A 154 7.43 26.34 3.21
N ARG A 155 6.39 25.79 3.86
CA ARG A 155 5.36 26.58 4.54
C ARG A 155 5.06 26.11 5.95
N HIS A 156 4.90 27.06 6.85
CA HIS A 156 4.41 26.83 8.21
C HIS A 156 2.87 26.91 8.25
N GLU A 157 2.21 26.00 7.53
CA GLU A 157 0.76 25.91 7.42
C GLU A 157 0.26 24.54 7.89
N HIS A 158 -1.06 24.38 8.03
CA HIS A 158 -1.67 23.10 8.40
C HIS A 158 -2.19 22.38 7.15
N ILE A 159 -1.61 21.21 6.85
CA ILE A 159 -2.02 20.34 5.75
C ILE A 159 -2.90 19.22 6.31
N MET A 160 -4.05 18.97 5.68
CA MET A 160 -4.96 17.88 6.04
C MET A 160 -5.34 17.11 4.78
N SER A 161 -5.05 15.80 4.76
CA SER A 161 -5.49 14.88 3.70
C SER A 161 -6.64 13.99 4.18
N VAL A 162 -7.51 13.62 3.25
CA VAL A 162 -8.58 12.64 3.46
C VAL A 162 -8.50 11.65 2.31
N GLU A 163 -8.15 10.41 2.62
CA GLU A 163 -7.83 9.36 1.65
C GLU A 163 -8.46 8.03 2.10
N ASP A 164 -8.80 7.18 1.13
CA ASP A 164 -9.39 5.86 1.36
C ASP A 164 -8.76 4.80 0.45
N PRO A 165 -7.68 4.11 0.88
CA PRO A 165 -6.89 4.36 2.09
C PRO A 165 -5.69 5.30 1.82
N ILE A 166 -5.00 5.72 2.89
CA ILE A 166 -3.83 6.61 2.79
C ILE A 166 -2.72 5.99 1.94
N GLU A 167 -2.32 6.68 0.87
CA GLU A 167 -1.22 6.28 -0.01
C GLU A 167 0.13 6.77 0.52
N PHE A 168 0.42 8.07 0.54
CA PHE A 168 1.74 8.58 0.97
C PHE A 168 1.73 9.05 2.43
N LEU A 169 2.83 8.87 3.16
CA LEU A 169 3.04 9.53 4.45
C LEU A 169 4.00 10.69 4.24
N HIS A 170 3.57 11.87 4.67
CA HIS A 170 4.42 13.05 4.75
C HIS A 170 5.02 13.12 6.15
N GLU A 171 6.35 13.11 6.24
CA GLU A 171 7.05 13.35 7.50
C GLU A 171 6.96 14.84 7.86
N GLN A 172 6.95 15.19 9.15
CA GLN A 172 6.97 16.59 9.56
C GLN A 172 8.36 17.18 9.25
N ALA A 173 8.39 18.20 8.40
CA ALA A 173 9.58 18.97 8.08
C ALA A 173 9.92 19.98 9.20
#